data_AF-A0A8S2PZH7-F1
#
_entry.id   AF-A0A8S2PZH7-F1
#
_cell.length_a   1.000
_cell.length_b   1.000
_cell.length_c   1.000
_cell.angle_alpha   90.00
_cell.angle_beta   90.00
_cell.angle_gamma   90.00
#
_symmetry.space_group_name_H-M   'P 1'
#
loop_
_entity.id
_entity.type
_entity.pdbx_description
1 polymer ?
#
loop_
_entity_poly.entity_id
_entity_poly.type
_entity_poly.pdbx_seq_one_letter_code
_entity_poly.pdbx_strand_id
1 'polypeptide(L)' 'MSHRKALTLEEKVALIKDNQNGHGLSVRQLADNYKISKSSAANILR' A
#
# COMPACT_ATOMS: atom_id res chain seq x y z
N MET A 1 -13.84 -2.50 15.81
CA MET A 1 -13.86 -3.52 14.74
C MET A 1 -12.82 -3.14 13.68
N SER A 2 -11.59 -3.67 13.75
CA SER A 2 -10.54 -3.33 12.77
C SER A 2 -10.54 -4.38 11.66
N HIS A 3 -11.29 -4.14 10.59
CA HIS A 3 -11.21 -4.93 9.36
C HIS A 3 -9.91 -4.59 8.64
N ARG A 4 -8.78 -5.14 9.09
CA ARG A 4 -7.52 -5.06 8.37
C ARG A 4 -7.62 -6.00 7.16
N LYS A 5 -7.84 -5.44 5.97
CA LYS A 5 -7.71 -6.18 4.71
C LYS A 5 -6.27 -6.68 4.62
N ALA A 6 -6.07 -7.99 4.61
CA ALA A 6 -4.78 -8.59 4.32
C ALA A 6 -4.58 -8.55 2.79
N LEU A 7 -3.57 -7.80 2.33
CA LEU A 7 -3.21 -7.80 0.91
C LEU A 7 -2.59 -9.13 0.51
N THR A 8 -2.93 -9.56 -0.70
CA THR A 8 -2.26 -10.70 -1.35
C THR A 8 -0.81 -10.33 -1.70
N LEU A 9 0.00 -11.35 -2.02
CA LEU A 9 1.37 -11.13 -2.46
C LEU A 9 1.43 -10.26 -3.72
N GLU A 10 0.51 -10.48 -4.66
CA GLU A 10 0.43 -9.70 -5.91
C GLU A 10 0.11 -8.23 -5.64
N GLU A 11 -0.84 -7.93 -4.75
CA GLU A 11 -1.18 -6.55 -4.39
C GLU A 11 -0.01 -5.84 -3.69
N LYS A 12 0.78 -6.54 -2.87
CA LYS A 12 1.99 -5.97 -2.25
C LYS A 12 3.05 -5.63 -3.30
N VAL A 13 3.27 -6.51 -4.26
CA VAL A 13 4.23 -6.28 -5.35
C VAL A 13 3.77 -5.10 -6.22
N ALA A 14 2.48 -5.00 -6.53
CA ALA A 14 1.92 -3.86 -7.24
C ALA A 14 2.13 -2.55 -6.46
N LEU A 15 1.87 -2.53 -5.16
CA LEU A 15 2.07 -1.36 -4.31
C LEU A 15 3.54 -0.90 -4.27
N ILE A 16 4.50 -1.84 -4.24
CA ILE A 16 5.93 -1.52 -4.32
C ILE A 16 6.29 -0.94 -5.70
N LYS A 17 5.79 -1.55 -6.78
CA LYS A 17 6.01 -1.06 -8.15
C LYS A 17 5.42 0.33 -8.35
N ASP A 18 4.21 0.61 -7.87
CA ASP A 18 3.57 1.92 -7.96
C ASP A 18 4.37 3.00 -7.23
N ASN A 19 4.95 2.66 -6.07
CA ASN A 19 5.83 3.56 -5.32
C ASN A 19 7.17 3.80 -6.03
N GLN A 20 7.75 2.76 -6.65
CA GLN A 20 9.04 2.83 -7.36
C GLN A 20 8.95 3.49 -8.74
N ASN A 21 7.83 3.33 -9.46
CA ASN A 21 7.62 3.90 -10.79
C ASN A 21 7.44 5.43 -10.81
N GLY A 22 7.71 6.11 -9.69
CA GLY A 22 7.83 7.56 -9.69
C GLY A 22 6.51 8.33 -9.84
N HIS A 23 5.36 7.69 -9.61
CA HIS A 23 4.07 8.39 -9.61
C HIS A 23 3.92 9.42 -8.47
N GLY A 24 4.90 9.53 -7.56
CA GLY A 24 4.90 10.50 -6.46
C GLY A 24 3.73 10.32 -5.49
N LEU A 25 3.05 9.16 -5.54
CA LEU A 25 1.93 8.88 -4.66
C LEU A 25 2.43 8.77 -3.23
N SER A 26 1.89 9.63 -2.37
CA SER A 26 2.19 9.55 -0.94
C SER A 26 1.73 8.20 -0.39
N VAL A 27 2.40 7.69 0.64
CA VAL A 27 1.99 6.47 1.37
C VAL A 27 0.49 6.48 1.74
N ARG A 28 -0.07 7.67 1.99
CA ARG A 28 -1.51 7.87 2.23
C ARG A 28 -2.37 7.54 1.00
N GLN A 29 -1.99 8.03 -0.19
CA GLN A 29 -2.71 7.75 -1.43
C GLN A 29 -2.62 6.28 -1.82
N LEU A 30 -1.45 5.66 -1.64
CA LEU A 30 -1.30 4.21 -1.83
C LEU A 30 -2.16 3.43 -0.83
N ALA A 31 -2.23 3.85 0.42
CA ALA A 31 -3.10 3.21 1.40
C ALA A 31 -4.59 3.30 1.01
N ASP A 32 -5.05 4.45 0.53
CA ASP A 32 -6.42 4.64 0.03
C ASP A 32 -6.70 3.78 -1.21
N ASN A 33 -5.81 3.80 -2.22
CA ASN A 33 -5.96 3.03 -3.45
C ASN A 33 -6.10 1.52 -3.20
N TYR A 34 -5.31 1.00 -2.26
CA TYR A 34 -5.29 -0.41 -1.91
C TYR A 34 -6.26 -0.75 -0.76
N LYS A 35 -7.02 0.24 -0.25
CA LYS A 35 -7.95 0.13 0.89
C LYS A 35 -7.31 -0.53 2.12
N ILE A 36 -6.07 -0.13 2.42
CA ILE A 36 -5.31 -0.59 3.58
C ILE A 36 -5.05 0.54 4.56
N SER A 37 -4.60 0.20 5.77
CA SER A 37 -4.14 1.22 6.71
C SER A 37 -2.83 1.84 6.24
N LYS A 38 -2.63 3.14 6.53
CA LYS A 38 -1.37 3.85 6.28
C LYS A 38 -0.17 3.11 6.91
N SER A 39 -0.35 2.55 8.10
CA SER A 39 0.67 1.76 8.80
C SER A 39 1.05 0.50 8.03
N SER A 40 0.06 -0.18 7.43
CA SER A 40 0.30 -1.35 6.58
C SER A 40 1.03 -0.97 5.30
N ALA A 41 0.63 0.12 4.64
CA ALA A 41 1.31 0.63 3.45
C ALA A 41 2.78 0.98 3.78
N ALA A 42 3.01 1.73 4.86
CA ALA A 42 4.36 2.07 5.32
C ALA A 42 5.21 0.84 5.64
N ASN A 43 4.62 -0.21 6.23
CA ASN A 43 5.35 -1.44 6.55
C ASN A 43 5.69 -2.28 5.31
N ILE A 44 4.93 -2.15 4.22
CA ILE A 44 5.21 -2.83 2.95
C ILE A 44 6.28 -2.07 2.14
N LEU A 45 6.33 -0.74 2.28
CA LEU A 45 7.24 0.15 1.55
C LEU A 45 8.58 0.39 2.26
N ARG A 46 8.73 -0.04 3.53
CA ARG A 46 9.96 0.07 4.31
C ARG A 46 10.91 -1.07 3.97
#